data_AF-A0A8T6RK19-F1
#
_entry.id   AF-A0A8T6RK19-F1
#
_cell.length_a   1.000
_cell.length_b   1.000
_cell.length_c   1.000
_cell.angle_alpha   90.00
_cell.angle_beta   90.00
_cell.angle_gamma   90.00
#
_symmetry.space_group_name_H-M   'P 1'
#
loop_
_entity.id
_entity.type
_entity.pdbx_description
1 polymer ?
#
loop_
_entity_poly.entity_id
_entity_poly.type
_entity_poly.pdbx_seq_one_letter_code
_entity_poly.pdbx_strand_id
1 'polypeptide(L)'
;MKSTKYSEKVLDHFRNPRNVGTLEGPNVAAGRVGNPTCGDLMDIYIKVENNKIVDIKFKTFGCGSAIATSSMITELAKGMTLEEAEKITRQDVADQLDGLPPIKMHCSNLAADALKEAIKNYRAGTKINLEEPVVARTCTVVSEPEKIVGIDEFLNKGVFREYSDLEIFKNQRVLIVENGEPSIKLAMELTKVTGRVIFITPLKNILATEELSTQLKRSDVKVLKQSALLEIMGTNSVEKVKIHDLDEDEEYDLFVDAVILP
;
A
#
# COMPACT_ATOMS: atom_id res chain seq x y z
N MET A 1 -4.68 -9.38 21.90
CA MET A 1 -3.71 -8.26 22.01
C MET A 1 -2.41 -8.73 21.38
N LYS A 2 -2.13 -8.35 20.12
CA LYS A 2 -0.90 -8.77 19.41
C LYS A 2 0.31 -8.17 20.16
N SER A 3 1.31 -8.99 20.45
CA SER A 3 2.49 -8.61 21.24
C SER A 3 3.24 -7.44 20.59
N THR A 4 3.70 -6.47 21.40
CA THR A 4 4.56 -5.36 20.95
C THR A 4 6.05 -5.73 20.89
N LYS A 5 6.39 -6.99 21.22
CA LYS A 5 7.77 -7.49 21.24
C LYS A 5 8.06 -8.33 19.99
N TYR A 6 9.31 -8.27 19.52
CA TYR A 6 9.81 -9.20 18.52
C TYR A 6 9.81 -10.63 19.06
N SER A 7 9.46 -11.59 18.22
CA SER A 7 9.60 -13.01 18.52
C SER A 7 11.08 -13.41 18.60
N GLU A 8 11.35 -14.56 19.22
CA GLU A 8 12.70 -15.12 19.23
C GLU A 8 13.20 -15.42 17.82
N LYS A 9 12.32 -15.86 16.92
CA LYS A 9 12.65 -16.07 15.50
C LYS A 9 13.08 -14.79 14.81
N VAL A 10 12.37 -13.68 15.01
CA VAL A 10 12.76 -12.38 14.43
C VAL A 10 14.15 -11.98 14.92
N LEU A 11 14.42 -12.15 16.23
CA LEU A 11 15.72 -11.83 16.80
C LEU A 11 16.84 -12.74 16.27
N ASP A 12 16.55 -14.02 16.04
CA ASP A 12 17.52 -14.96 15.49
C ASP A 12 17.83 -14.66 14.01
N HIS A 13 16.81 -14.43 13.18
CA HIS A 13 17.02 -14.04 11.78
C HIS A 13 17.69 -12.67 11.63
N PHE A 14 17.49 -11.76 12.60
CA PHE A 14 18.20 -10.49 12.66
C PHE A 14 19.68 -10.66 13.05
N ARG A 15 19.99 -11.47 14.07
CA ARG A 15 21.36 -11.66 14.58
C ARG A 15 22.20 -12.59 13.69
N ASN A 16 21.54 -13.61 13.14
CA ASN A 16 22.14 -14.66 12.32
C ASN A 16 21.39 -14.72 10.97
N PRO A 17 21.45 -13.69 10.12
CA PRO A 17 20.72 -13.70 8.86
C PRO A 17 21.25 -14.80 7.92
N ARG A 18 20.34 -15.59 7.38
CA ARG A 18 20.64 -16.64 6.39
C ARG A 18 20.77 -16.03 5.01
N ASN A 19 21.52 -16.67 4.12
CA ASN A 19 21.55 -16.31 2.69
C ASN A 19 21.99 -14.88 2.36
N VAL A 20 22.75 -14.21 3.23
CA VAL A 20 23.31 -12.89 2.90
C VAL A 20 24.33 -13.01 1.77
N GLY A 21 24.24 -12.13 0.76
CA GLY A 21 25.20 -12.05 -0.33
C GLY A 21 24.59 -11.67 -1.68
N THR A 22 25.35 -11.91 -2.74
CA THR A 22 24.91 -11.74 -4.13
C THR A 22 25.11 -13.04 -4.90
N LEU A 23 24.45 -13.16 -6.05
CA LEU A 23 24.69 -14.22 -7.02
C LEU A 23 25.05 -13.59 -8.36
N GLU A 24 25.91 -14.28 -9.10
CA GLU A 24 26.35 -13.91 -10.44
C GLU A 24 26.38 -15.14 -11.33
N GLY A 25 26.33 -14.94 -12.64
CA GLY A 25 26.44 -16.01 -13.64
C GLY A 25 25.14 -16.34 -14.36
N PRO A 26 25.11 -17.47 -15.09
CA PRO A 26 23.96 -17.86 -15.91
C PRO A 26 22.77 -18.26 -15.04
N ASN A 27 21.56 -18.00 -15.55
CA ASN A 27 20.28 -18.27 -14.88
C ASN A 27 20.12 -17.59 -13.51
N VAL A 28 20.87 -16.52 -13.28
CA VAL A 28 20.70 -15.65 -12.12
C VAL A 28 19.92 -14.41 -12.52
N ALA A 29 18.91 -14.08 -11.73
CA ALA A 29 18.16 -12.83 -11.82
C ALA A 29 18.17 -12.13 -10.46
N ALA A 30 17.95 -10.82 -10.47
CA ALA A 30 17.83 -10.04 -9.27
C ALA A 30 16.62 -9.11 -9.34
N GLY A 31 15.99 -8.87 -8.18
CA GLY A 31 14.96 -7.87 -7.98
C GLY A 31 15.43 -6.88 -6.93
N ARG A 32 15.41 -5.60 -7.27
CA ARG A 32 15.70 -4.50 -6.34
C ARG A 32 14.43 -3.73 -6.05
N VAL A 33 14.14 -3.58 -4.77
CA VAL A 33 12.93 -2.93 -4.30
C VAL A 33 13.24 -1.97 -3.15
N GLY A 34 12.64 -0.77 -3.15
CA GLY A 34 12.90 0.24 -2.11
C GLY A 34 11.64 0.95 -1.60
N ASN A 35 11.51 1.16 -0.29
CA ASN A 35 10.39 1.87 0.31
C ASN A 35 10.77 3.33 0.64
N PRO A 36 10.24 4.34 -0.08
CA PRO A 36 10.60 5.74 0.10
C PRO A 36 10.11 6.32 1.44
N THR A 37 9.16 5.66 2.11
CA THR A 37 8.59 6.15 3.39
C THR A 37 9.54 5.89 4.56
N CYS A 38 10.19 4.73 4.59
CA CYS A 38 11.12 4.35 5.67
C CYS A 38 12.59 4.34 5.23
N GLY A 39 12.87 4.44 3.92
CA GLY A 39 14.22 4.40 3.37
C GLY A 39 14.81 2.99 3.26
N ASP A 40 14.02 1.93 3.49
CA ASP A 40 14.50 0.55 3.36
C ASP A 40 14.71 0.20 1.87
N LEU A 41 15.80 -0.48 1.57
CA LEU A 41 16.17 -0.97 0.23
C LEU A 41 16.52 -2.45 0.32
N MET A 42 16.06 -3.25 -0.63
CA MET A 42 16.27 -4.69 -0.65
C MET A 42 16.56 -5.21 -2.05
N ASP A 43 17.60 -6.03 -2.15
CA ASP A 43 17.97 -6.79 -3.32
C ASP A 43 17.81 -8.28 -3.01
N ILE A 44 17.05 -9.00 -3.83
CA ILE A 44 17.00 -10.46 -3.82
C ILE A 44 17.57 -10.98 -5.13
N TYR A 45 18.49 -11.94 -5.02
CA TYR A 45 19.12 -12.65 -6.12
C TYR A 45 18.64 -14.09 -6.10
N ILE A 46 18.15 -14.60 -7.23
CA ILE A 46 17.73 -15.99 -7.39
C ILE A 46 18.55 -16.66 -8.48
N LYS A 47 18.96 -17.90 -8.27
CA LYS A 47 19.46 -18.79 -9.30
C LYS A 47 18.43 -19.87 -9.56
N VAL A 48 18.05 -20.04 -10.82
CA VAL A 48 16.95 -20.93 -11.20
C VAL A 48 17.46 -22.05 -12.12
N GLU A 49 17.10 -23.29 -11.80
CA GLU A 49 17.36 -24.46 -12.64
C GLU A 49 16.09 -25.32 -12.68
N ASN A 50 15.69 -25.77 -13.88
CA ASN A 50 14.49 -26.61 -14.05
C ASN A 50 13.23 -26.05 -13.36
N ASN A 51 13.00 -24.75 -13.51
CA ASN A 51 11.89 -24.00 -12.90
C ASN A 51 11.91 -23.95 -11.35
N LYS A 52 13.04 -24.26 -10.70
CA LYS A 52 13.20 -24.21 -9.24
C LYS A 52 14.28 -23.25 -8.81
N ILE A 53 14.07 -22.56 -7.70
CA ILE A 53 15.06 -21.67 -7.07
C ILE A 53 16.10 -22.54 -6.34
N VAL A 54 17.23 -22.81 -6.98
CA VAL A 54 18.30 -23.67 -6.43
C VAL A 54 19.21 -22.92 -5.46
N ASP A 55 19.37 -21.62 -5.65
CA ASP A 55 20.00 -20.74 -4.67
C ASP A 55 19.33 -19.37 -4.65
N ILE A 56 19.37 -18.73 -3.49
CA ILE A 56 18.80 -17.43 -3.27
C ILE A 56 19.65 -16.69 -2.25
N LYS A 57 19.93 -15.42 -2.54
CA LYS A 57 20.71 -14.52 -1.69
C LYS A 57 20.02 -13.17 -1.58
N PHE A 58 20.34 -12.42 -0.54
CA PHE A 58 19.86 -11.05 -0.41
C PHE A 58 20.93 -10.06 0.07
N LYS A 59 20.71 -8.79 -0.28
CA LYS A 59 21.30 -7.63 0.36
C LYS A 59 20.18 -6.69 0.78
N THR A 60 20.26 -6.11 1.95
CA THR A 60 19.28 -5.11 2.38
C THR A 60 19.96 -4.01 3.16
N PHE A 61 19.45 -2.80 2.99
CA PHE A 61 19.71 -1.66 3.85
C PHE A 61 18.37 -1.30 4.48
N GLY A 62 18.28 -1.38 5.80
CA GLY A 62 17.02 -1.10 6.48
C GLY A 62 17.04 -1.44 7.96
N CYS A 63 15.87 -1.36 8.58
CA CYS A 63 15.74 -1.69 10.00
C CYS A 63 15.91 -3.19 10.29
N GLY A 64 16.08 -3.56 11.56
CA GLY A 64 16.27 -4.97 11.95
C GLY A 64 15.14 -5.91 11.51
N SER A 65 13.91 -5.39 11.39
CA SER A 65 12.77 -6.13 10.82
C SER A 65 12.98 -6.46 9.34
N ALA A 66 13.54 -5.53 8.55
CA ALA A 66 13.82 -5.77 7.13
C ALA A 66 14.87 -6.88 6.95
N ILE A 67 15.92 -6.89 7.79
CA ILE A 67 16.93 -7.96 7.78
C ILE A 67 16.29 -9.32 8.11
N ALA A 68 15.44 -9.36 9.14
CA ALA A 68 14.79 -10.60 9.55
C ALA A 68 13.82 -11.12 8.47
N THR A 69 13.02 -10.25 7.86
CA THR A 69 12.08 -10.64 6.79
C THR A 69 12.80 -11.05 5.51
N SER A 70 13.89 -10.36 5.12
CA SER A 70 14.75 -10.80 4.02
C SER A 70 15.33 -12.18 4.29
N SER A 71 15.84 -12.42 5.51
CA SER A 71 16.40 -13.72 5.84
C SER A 71 15.34 -14.81 5.77
N MET A 72 14.15 -14.59 6.35
CA MET A 72 13.07 -15.57 6.34
C MET A 72 12.61 -15.91 4.92
N ILE A 73 12.36 -14.90 4.07
CA ILE A 73 11.83 -15.18 2.74
C ILE A 73 12.80 -16.00 1.89
N THR A 74 14.11 -15.80 2.08
CA THR A 74 15.10 -16.59 1.36
C THR A 74 15.15 -18.05 1.81
N GLU A 75 14.85 -18.34 3.08
CA GLU A 75 14.70 -19.73 3.53
C GLU A 75 13.43 -20.37 2.98
N LEU A 76 12.31 -19.63 2.96
CA LEU A 76 11.03 -20.11 2.44
C LEU A 76 11.10 -20.43 0.94
N ALA A 77 11.65 -19.51 0.14
CA ALA A 77 11.64 -19.64 -1.32
C ALA A 77 12.69 -20.62 -1.85
N LYS A 78 13.71 -20.99 -1.07
CA LYS A 78 14.76 -21.90 -1.53
C LYS A 78 14.18 -23.30 -1.77
N GLY A 79 14.38 -23.83 -2.97
CA GLY A 79 13.92 -25.15 -3.40
C GLY A 79 12.50 -25.19 -3.96
N MET A 80 11.73 -24.11 -3.83
CA MET A 80 10.40 -23.96 -4.43
C MET A 80 10.47 -23.76 -5.95
N THR A 81 9.37 -24.07 -6.65
CA THR A 81 9.21 -23.62 -8.03
C THR A 81 8.97 -22.12 -8.11
N LEU A 82 9.13 -21.53 -9.29
CA LEU A 82 8.84 -20.10 -9.48
C LEU A 82 7.38 -19.76 -9.16
N GLU A 83 6.43 -20.63 -9.49
CA GLU A 83 5.00 -20.42 -9.24
C GLU A 83 4.65 -20.54 -7.76
N GLU A 84 5.33 -21.42 -7.02
CA GLU A 84 5.18 -21.55 -5.57
C GLU A 84 5.77 -20.33 -4.86
N ALA A 85 6.99 -19.94 -5.24
CA ALA A 85 7.68 -18.79 -4.66
C ALA A 85 6.93 -17.46 -4.92
N GLU A 86 6.27 -17.33 -6.08
CA GLU A 86 5.45 -16.17 -6.42
C GLU A 86 4.16 -16.06 -5.57
N LYS A 87 3.68 -17.17 -5.02
CA LYS A 87 2.52 -17.19 -4.12
C LYS A 87 2.86 -16.81 -2.69
N ILE A 88 4.14 -16.75 -2.32
CA ILE A 88 4.55 -16.31 -0.99
C ILE A 88 4.03 -14.89 -0.76
N THR A 89 3.18 -14.76 0.25
CA THR A 89 2.58 -13.51 0.65
C THR A 89 3.36 -12.89 1.80
N ARG A 90 2.99 -11.64 2.08
CA ARG A 90 3.52 -10.84 3.19
C ARG A 90 3.17 -11.48 4.53
N GLN A 91 1.95 -12.00 4.62
CA GLN A 91 1.45 -12.68 5.80
C GLN A 91 2.19 -13.99 6.05
N ASP A 92 2.51 -14.76 4.99
CA ASP A 92 3.31 -15.99 5.13
C ASP A 92 4.67 -15.71 5.78
N VAL A 93 5.37 -14.65 5.34
CA VAL A 93 6.67 -14.27 5.93
C VAL A 93 6.51 -13.84 7.39
N ALA A 94 5.47 -13.05 7.69
CA ALA A 94 5.19 -12.62 9.06
C ALA A 94 4.84 -13.80 9.97
N ASP A 95 4.01 -14.74 9.51
CA ASP A 95 3.60 -15.93 10.25
C ASP A 95 4.76 -16.87 10.53
N GLN A 96 5.66 -17.05 9.56
CA GLN A 96 6.87 -17.86 9.75
C GLN A 96 7.83 -17.27 10.77
N LEU A 97 7.80 -15.96 10.95
CA LEU A 97 8.49 -15.21 11.99
C LEU A 97 7.74 -15.19 13.34
N ASP A 98 6.67 -15.97 13.50
CA ASP A 98 5.78 -15.97 14.68
C ASP A 98 5.12 -14.59 14.93
N GLY A 99 4.89 -13.85 13.84
CA GLY A 99 4.30 -12.53 13.82
C GLY A 99 5.32 -11.39 13.89
N LEU A 100 4.89 -10.24 13.38
CA LEU A 100 5.59 -8.96 13.51
C LEU A 100 4.66 -7.95 14.20
N PRO A 101 5.21 -6.98 14.97
CA PRO A 101 4.41 -5.86 15.46
C PRO A 101 3.72 -5.16 14.28
N PRO A 102 2.43 -4.77 14.39
CA PRO A 102 1.66 -4.20 13.28
C PRO A 102 2.37 -3.06 12.54
N ILE A 103 3.00 -2.16 13.28
CA ILE A 103 3.75 -1.02 12.72
C ILE A 103 4.95 -1.43 11.84
N LYS A 104 5.42 -2.68 11.92
CA LYS A 104 6.56 -3.24 11.17
C LYS A 104 6.16 -4.21 10.06
N MET A 105 4.86 -4.41 9.83
CA MET A 105 4.36 -5.26 8.74
C MET A 105 4.79 -4.74 7.35
N HIS A 106 5.01 -3.42 7.19
CA HIS A 106 5.54 -2.87 5.94
C HIS A 106 6.95 -3.39 5.57
N CYS A 107 7.72 -3.91 6.52
CA CYS A 107 9.05 -4.51 6.25
C CYS A 107 8.95 -5.92 5.67
N SER A 108 7.89 -6.68 6.00
CA SER A 108 7.59 -7.96 5.31
C SER A 108 7.13 -7.72 3.86
N ASN A 109 6.51 -6.57 3.60
CA ASN A 109 6.07 -6.18 2.25
C ASN A 109 7.26 -6.13 1.28
N LEU A 110 8.37 -5.53 1.72
CA LEU A 110 9.55 -5.33 0.91
C LEU A 110 10.20 -6.65 0.45
N ALA A 111 10.21 -7.65 1.32
CA ALA A 111 10.81 -8.96 1.06
C ALA A 111 10.05 -9.74 -0.01
N ALA A 112 8.73 -9.85 0.13
CA ALA A 112 7.88 -10.54 -0.84
C ALA A 112 7.90 -9.83 -2.21
N ASP A 113 7.89 -8.50 -2.21
CA ASP A 113 7.93 -7.72 -3.44
C ASP A 113 9.28 -7.89 -4.17
N ALA A 114 10.41 -7.92 -3.44
CA ALA A 114 11.73 -8.15 -4.02
C ALA A 114 11.87 -9.55 -4.64
N LEU A 115 11.29 -10.57 -4.02
CA LEU A 115 11.29 -11.93 -4.56
C LEU A 115 10.48 -11.99 -5.87
N LYS A 116 9.29 -11.41 -5.88
CA LYS A 116 8.43 -11.35 -7.07
C LYS A 116 9.10 -10.59 -8.22
N GLU A 117 9.77 -9.49 -7.91
CA GLU A 117 10.51 -8.74 -8.94
C GLU A 117 11.70 -9.55 -9.48
N ALA A 118 12.40 -10.31 -8.64
CA ALA A 118 13.46 -11.21 -9.09
C ALA A 118 12.93 -12.31 -10.02
N ILE A 119 11.78 -12.92 -9.70
CA ILE A 119 11.12 -13.94 -10.52
C ILE A 119 10.65 -13.34 -11.87
N LYS A 120 10.06 -12.14 -11.84
CA LYS A 120 9.65 -11.41 -13.03
C LYS A 120 10.85 -11.10 -13.94
N ASN A 121 11.95 -10.61 -13.37
CA ASN A 121 13.17 -10.33 -14.12
C ASN A 121 13.78 -11.61 -14.73
N TYR A 122 13.72 -12.74 -14.01
CA TYR A 122 14.11 -14.04 -14.54
C TYR A 122 13.26 -14.44 -15.76
N ARG A 123 11.93 -14.36 -15.65
CA ARG A 123 10.99 -14.71 -16.75
C ARG A 123 11.15 -13.78 -17.97
N ALA A 124 11.46 -12.51 -17.74
CA ALA A 124 11.73 -11.55 -18.80
C ALA A 124 13.11 -11.73 -19.48
N GLY A 125 13.99 -12.56 -18.91
CA GLY A 125 15.37 -12.70 -19.39
C GLY A 125 16.22 -11.45 -19.17
N THR A 126 15.82 -10.57 -18.24
CA THR A 126 16.51 -9.33 -17.93
C THR A 126 17.84 -9.65 -17.25
N LYS A 127 18.95 -9.13 -17.80
CA LYS A 127 20.24 -9.18 -17.10
C LYS A 127 20.14 -8.41 -15.79
N ILE A 128 20.88 -8.83 -14.76
CA ILE A 128 20.94 -8.15 -13.46
C ILE A 128 21.18 -6.66 -13.67
N ASN A 129 20.13 -5.85 -13.57
CA ASN A 129 20.18 -4.40 -13.59
C ASN A 129 19.58 -3.92 -12.27
N LEU A 130 20.41 -3.29 -11.45
CA LEU A 130 20.06 -2.79 -10.13
C LEU A 130 20.14 -1.26 -10.08
N GLU A 131 20.25 -0.57 -11.22
CA GLU A 131 20.51 0.87 -11.27
C GLU A 131 19.40 1.69 -10.59
N GLU A 132 18.14 1.26 -10.73
CA GLU A 132 17.00 1.90 -10.08
C GLU A 132 16.15 0.89 -9.31
N PRO A 133 15.82 1.14 -8.02
CA PRO A 133 14.89 0.31 -7.31
C PRO A 133 13.50 0.44 -7.90
N VAL A 134 12.86 -0.69 -8.17
CA VAL A 134 11.41 -0.72 -8.30
C VAL A 134 10.88 -0.27 -6.95
N VAL A 135 10.15 0.83 -6.91
CA VAL A 135 9.59 1.31 -5.64
C VAL A 135 8.74 0.16 -5.08
N ALA A 136 9.09 -0.28 -3.86
CA ALA A 136 8.30 -1.24 -3.10
C ALA A 136 6.87 -0.80 -3.21
N ARG A 137 5.96 -1.78 -3.30
CA ARG A 137 4.54 -1.49 -3.13
C ARG A 137 4.34 -1.03 -1.67
N THR A 138 4.76 0.20 -1.38
CA THR A 138 3.97 1.16 -0.64
C THR A 138 2.55 1.00 -1.17
N CYS A 139 1.58 1.08 -0.29
CA CYS A 139 0.17 1.00 -0.65
C CYS A 139 -0.28 2.12 -1.61
N THR A 140 0.59 2.64 -2.48
CA THR A 140 0.21 3.22 -3.76
C THR A 140 -0.12 2.08 -4.72
N VAL A 141 -1.40 1.73 -4.70
CA VAL A 141 -2.14 1.18 -5.81
C VAL A 141 -1.65 1.81 -7.13
N VAL A 142 -1.03 1.01 -7.99
CA VAL A 142 -1.30 1.10 -9.42
C VAL A 142 -1.61 -0.32 -9.90
N SER A 143 -2.60 -0.97 -9.25
CA SER A 143 -3.54 -1.72 -10.08
C SER A 143 -4.28 -0.68 -10.91
N GLU A 144 -4.69 -1.05 -12.11
CA GLU A 144 -5.65 -0.29 -12.91
C GLU A 144 -6.71 0.32 -11.98
N PRO A 145 -7.12 1.59 -12.16
CA PRO A 145 -8.00 2.29 -11.21
C PRO A 145 -9.14 1.34 -10.87
N GLU A 146 -9.16 0.86 -9.62
CA GLU A 146 -10.24 0.00 -9.16
C GLU A 146 -11.51 0.79 -9.41
N LYS A 147 -12.28 0.33 -10.39
CA LYS A 147 -13.41 1.08 -10.90
C LYS A 147 -14.39 1.19 -9.74
N ILE A 148 -14.53 2.39 -9.18
CA ILE A 148 -15.45 2.64 -8.08
C ILE A 148 -16.85 2.22 -8.54
N VAL A 149 -17.41 1.24 -7.86
CA VAL A 149 -18.71 0.66 -8.19
C VAL A 149 -19.81 1.66 -7.76
N GLY A 150 -20.83 1.83 -8.59
CA GLY A 150 -21.98 2.68 -8.29
C GLY A 150 -21.87 4.16 -8.71
N ILE A 151 -20.73 4.62 -9.25
CA ILE A 151 -20.63 6.03 -9.71
C ILE A 151 -21.75 6.39 -10.69
N ASP A 152 -21.92 5.59 -11.75
CA ASP A 152 -22.84 5.92 -12.84
C ASP A 152 -24.32 5.84 -12.40
N GLU A 153 -24.62 4.96 -11.44
CA GLU A 153 -25.97 4.76 -10.90
C GLU A 153 -26.43 5.95 -10.04
N PHE A 154 -25.50 6.48 -9.23
CA PHE A 154 -25.76 7.57 -8.28
C PHE A 154 -25.34 8.94 -8.79
N LEU A 155 -24.90 9.07 -10.04
CA LEU A 155 -24.58 10.35 -10.65
C LEU A 155 -25.81 11.28 -10.61
N ASN A 156 -25.64 12.48 -10.05
CA ASN A 156 -26.70 13.44 -9.74
C ASN A 156 -27.77 12.96 -8.74
N LYS A 157 -27.56 11.80 -8.10
CA LYS A 157 -28.37 11.26 -7.00
C LYS A 157 -27.52 11.10 -5.73
N GLY A 158 -26.65 12.08 -5.48
CA GLY A 158 -25.69 12.06 -4.37
C GLY A 158 -24.24 11.91 -4.82
N VAL A 159 -23.95 11.53 -6.07
CA VAL A 159 -22.60 11.64 -6.64
C VAL A 159 -22.51 12.86 -7.55
N PHE A 160 -21.53 13.72 -7.30
CA PHE A 160 -21.34 14.98 -8.01
C PHE A 160 -19.93 15.08 -8.58
N ARG A 161 -19.84 15.40 -9.88
CA ARG A 161 -18.60 15.82 -10.55
C ARG A 161 -18.58 17.33 -10.81
N GLU A 162 -19.77 17.90 -10.99
CA GLU A 162 -19.99 19.32 -11.20
C GLU A 162 -21.21 19.74 -10.37
N TYR A 163 -21.22 21.00 -9.94
CA TYR A 163 -22.30 21.61 -9.18
C TYR A 163 -22.23 23.13 -9.35
N SER A 164 -23.38 23.80 -9.33
CA SER A 164 -23.47 25.24 -9.54
C SER A 164 -23.42 26.05 -8.25
N ASP A 165 -23.78 25.43 -7.12
CA ASP A 165 -23.86 26.06 -5.80
C ASP A 165 -23.49 25.04 -4.72
N LEU A 166 -22.77 25.48 -3.68
CA LEU A 166 -22.39 24.67 -2.54
C LEU A 166 -23.54 24.52 -1.53
N GLU A 167 -24.54 25.41 -1.53
CA GLU A 167 -25.70 25.34 -0.59
C GLU A 167 -26.51 24.03 -0.74
N ILE A 168 -26.39 23.35 -1.88
CA ILE A 168 -27.03 22.03 -2.09
C ILE A 168 -26.54 20.97 -1.09
N PHE A 169 -25.36 21.18 -0.49
CA PHE A 169 -24.73 20.26 0.47
C PHE A 169 -25.04 20.60 1.93
N LYS A 170 -25.93 21.56 2.18
CA LYS A 170 -26.29 21.99 3.53
C LYS A 170 -26.87 20.82 4.34
N ASN A 171 -26.40 20.66 5.58
CA ASN A 171 -26.74 19.57 6.50
C ASN A 171 -26.41 18.15 6.00
N GLN A 172 -25.72 18.01 4.87
CA GLN A 172 -25.30 16.71 4.34
C GLN A 172 -23.92 16.33 4.85
N ARG A 173 -23.70 15.04 5.05
CA ARG A 173 -22.36 14.47 5.21
C ARG A 173 -21.76 14.24 3.84
N VAL A 174 -20.80 15.08 3.49
CA VAL A 174 -20.18 15.09 2.17
C VAL A 174 -18.83 14.40 2.26
N LEU A 175 -18.61 13.41 1.40
CA LEU A 175 -17.32 12.80 1.18
C LEU A 175 -16.68 13.35 -0.08
N ILE A 176 -15.42 13.75 0.01
CA ILE A 176 -14.63 14.30 -1.08
C ILE A 176 -13.44 13.37 -1.31
N VAL A 177 -13.27 12.92 -2.55
CA VAL A 177 -12.11 12.13 -2.95
C VAL A 177 -10.99 13.07 -3.35
N GLU A 178 -9.76 12.82 -2.85
CA GLU A 178 -8.60 13.64 -3.18
C GLU A 178 -8.35 13.64 -4.69
N ASN A 179 -8.28 14.85 -5.26
CA ASN A 179 -7.77 15.13 -6.60
C ASN A 179 -6.93 16.42 -6.54
N GLY A 180 -5.78 16.35 -5.86
CA GLY A 180 -4.85 17.46 -5.70
C GLY A 180 -5.42 18.67 -4.92
N GLU A 181 -4.75 19.82 -5.05
CA GLU A 181 -5.08 21.04 -4.29
C GLU A 181 -6.52 21.56 -4.44
N PRO A 182 -7.19 21.49 -5.61
CA PRO A 182 -8.57 21.95 -5.74
C PRO A 182 -9.53 21.23 -4.78
N SER A 183 -9.37 19.92 -4.62
CA SER A 183 -10.21 19.11 -3.72
C SER A 183 -10.04 19.51 -2.24
N ILE A 184 -8.83 19.94 -1.84
CA ILE A 184 -8.51 20.41 -0.49
C ILE A 184 -9.17 21.76 -0.21
N LYS A 185 -9.08 22.70 -1.16
CA LYS A 185 -9.73 24.01 -1.06
C LYS A 185 -11.24 23.85 -0.96
N LEU A 186 -11.81 22.99 -1.80
CA LEU A 186 -13.22 22.65 -1.77
C LEU A 186 -13.65 22.09 -0.40
N ALA A 187 -12.87 21.17 0.17
CA ALA A 187 -13.17 20.60 1.48
C ALA A 187 -13.24 21.68 2.56
N MET A 188 -12.29 22.62 2.56
CA MET A 188 -12.27 23.74 3.50
C MET A 188 -13.38 24.78 3.23
N GLU A 189 -13.85 24.94 2.00
CA GLU A 189 -14.98 25.82 1.69
C GLU A 189 -16.30 25.20 2.13
N LEU A 190 -16.47 23.89 1.95
CA LEU A 190 -17.67 23.16 2.34
C LEU A 190 -17.92 23.16 3.83
N THR A 191 -16.89 23.30 4.68
CA THR A 191 -17.09 23.44 6.13
C THR A 191 -17.88 24.69 6.51
N LYS A 192 -17.93 25.70 5.63
CA LYS A 192 -18.75 26.91 5.82
C LYS A 192 -20.25 26.63 5.60
N VAL A 193 -20.58 25.58 4.86
CA VAL A 193 -21.95 25.22 4.46
C VAL A 193 -22.48 24.02 5.25
N THR A 194 -21.62 23.04 5.52
CA THR A 194 -21.96 21.83 6.29
C THR A 194 -20.84 21.46 7.26
N GLY A 195 -21.21 21.09 8.50
CA GLY A 195 -20.26 20.66 9.53
C GLY A 195 -19.77 19.22 9.41
N ARG A 196 -20.08 18.52 8.30
CA ARG A 196 -19.81 17.08 8.13
C ARG A 196 -19.07 16.80 6.83
N VAL A 197 -17.88 17.37 6.70
CA VAL A 197 -17.01 17.15 5.54
C VAL A 197 -16.00 16.06 5.84
N ILE A 198 -15.94 15.04 4.99
CA ILE A 198 -14.98 13.95 5.04
C ILE A 198 -14.13 14.03 3.79
N PHE A 199 -12.81 14.10 3.97
CA PHE A 199 -11.85 14.11 2.88
C PHE A 199 -11.07 12.80 2.91
N ILE A 200 -11.07 12.04 1.81
CA ILE A 200 -10.35 10.78 1.73
C ILE A 200 -9.17 10.90 0.77
N THR A 201 -8.05 10.28 1.13
CA THR A 201 -6.86 10.20 0.30
C THR A 201 -6.26 8.81 0.40
N PRO A 202 -5.87 8.18 -0.72
CA PRO A 202 -5.13 6.92 -0.69
C PRO A 202 -3.69 7.12 -0.19
N LEU A 203 -3.24 8.36 -0.05
CA LEU A 203 -1.87 8.71 0.28
C LEU A 203 -1.69 8.89 1.78
N LYS A 204 -0.48 8.56 2.24
CA LYS A 204 -0.05 8.80 3.62
C LYS A 204 0.13 10.30 3.92
N ASN A 205 0.60 11.03 2.91
CA ASN A 205 0.80 12.47 2.96
C ASN A 205 -0.02 13.11 1.85
N ILE A 206 -0.70 14.20 2.20
CA ILE A 206 -1.56 14.97 1.30
C ILE A 206 -0.65 15.65 0.27
N LEU A 207 -1.01 15.56 -1.01
CA LEU A 207 -0.24 16.18 -2.09
C LEU A 207 -0.62 17.66 -2.22
N ALA A 208 -0.11 18.48 -1.31
CA ALA A 208 -0.30 19.92 -1.33
C ALA A 208 0.90 20.66 -0.74
N THR A 209 0.95 21.97 -0.99
CA THR A 209 1.86 22.87 -0.27
C THR A 209 1.74 22.71 1.25
N GLU A 210 2.84 22.97 1.98
CA GLU A 210 2.85 22.90 3.45
C GLU A 210 1.80 23.82 4.09
N GLU A 211 1.53 24.96 3.45
CA GLU A 211 0.51 25.91 3.88
C GLU A 211 -0.89 25.30 3.83
N LEU A 212 -1.31 24.77 2.67
CA LEU A 212 -2.63 24.13 2.50
C LEU A 212 -2.79 22.91 3.39
N SER A 213 -1.75 22.09 3.51
CA SER A 213 -1.74 20.94 4.42
C SER A 213 -1.94 21.35 5.88
N THR A 214 -1.36 22.48 6.28
CA THR A 214 -1.51 23.03 7.64
C THR A 214 -2.91 23.61 7.86
N GLN A 215 -3.47 24.31 6.85
CA GLN A 215 -4.83 24.83 6.91
C GLN A 215 -5.86 23.72 7.03
N LEU A 216 -5.73 22.65 6.22
CA LEU A 216 -6.63 21.50 6.28
C LEU A 216 -6.57 20.80 7.65
N LYS A 217 -5.37 20.63 8.23
CA LYS A 217 -5.22 20.08 9.59
C LYS A 217 -5.87 20.91 10.69
N ARG A 218 -6.00 22.24 10.48
CA ARG A 218 -6.65 23.17 11.42
C ARG A 218 -8.14 23.35 11.15
N SER A 219 -8.65 22.78 10.06
CA SER A 219 -10.05 22.86 9.68
C SER A 219 -10.90 21.77 10.36
N ASP A 220 -12.21 21.92 10.29
CA ASP A 220 -13.18 20.91 10.78
C ASP A 220 -13.37 19.73 9.80
N VAL A 221 -12.55 19.62 8.75
CA VAL A 221 -12.61 18.51 7.80
C VAL A 221 -12.06 17.24 8.46
N LYS A 222 -12.85 16.16 8.44
CA LYS A 222 -12.37 14.84 8.85
C LYS A 222 -11.55 14.24 7.71
N VAL A 223 -10.23 14.13 7.90
CA VAL A 223 -9.33 13.54 6.90
C VAL A 223 -9.12 12.05 7.18
N LEU A 224 -9.47 11.20 6.21
CA LEU A 224 -9.14 9.77 6.18
C LEU A 224 -7.96 9.57 5.24
N LYS A 225 -6.81 9.20 5.80
CA LYS A 225 -5.58 8.95 5.04
C LYS A 225 -5.43 7.48 4.78
N GLN A 226 -4.69 7.14 3.72
CA GLN A 226 -4.53 5.75 3.30
C GLN A 226 -5.91 5.09 3.19
N SER A 227 -6.88 5.78 2.59
CA SER A 227 -8.24 5.30 2.44
C SER A 227 -8.72 5.48 1.00
N ALA A 228 -9.29 4.44 0.43
CA ALA A 228 -9.83 4.43 -0.93
C ALA A 228 -11.34 4.18 -0.93
N LEU A 229 -12.06 4.84 -1.84
CA LEU A 229 -13.49 4.58 -2.07
C LEU A 229 -13.64 3.40 -3.03
N LEU A 230 -14.32 2.34 -2.61
CA LEU A 230 -14.55 1.14 -3.43
C LEU A 230 -15.93 1.13 -4.09
N GLU A 231 -16.96 1.46 -3.33
CA GLU A 231 -18.35 1.28 -3.75
C GLU A 231 -19.25 2.37 -3.16
N ILE A 232 -20.21 2.83 -3.95
CA ILE A 232 -21.25 3.79 -3.55
C ILE A 232 -22.59 3.06 -3.53
N MET A 233 -23.33 3.15 -2.42
CA MET A 233 -24.54 2.37 -2.19
C MET A 233 -25.69 3.24 -1.67
N GLY A 234 -26.92 2.84 -2.00
CA GLY A 234 -28.15 3.43 -1.50
C GLY A 234 -29.36 2.93 -2.29
N THR A 235 -30.57 3.37 -1.90
CA THR A 235 -31.80 2.89 -2.55
C THR A 235 -32.23 3.81 -3.70
N ASN A 236 -32.30 5.11 -3.43
CA ASN A 236 -32.73 6.14 -4.40
C ASN A 236 -31.67 7.23 -4.61
N SER A 237 -30.83 7.44 -3.59
CA SER A 237 -29.70 8.34 -3.55
C SER A 237 -28.59 7.69 -2.75
N VAL A 238 -27.40 8.28 -2.74
CA VAL A 238 -26.31 7.83 -1.86
C VAL A 238 -26.77 7.84 -0.41
N GLU A 239 -26.52 6.72 0.29
CA GLU A 239 -26.78 6.57 1.74
C GLU A 239 -25.50 6.16 2.49
N LYS A 240 -24.62 5.42 1.82
CA LYS A 240 -23.34 4.97 2.36
C LYS A 240 -22.35 4.65 1.26
N VAL A 241 -21.08 4.57 1.64
CA VAL A 241 -19.99 4.13 0.78
C VAL A 241 -19.17 3.04 1.47
N LYS A 242 -18.54 2.18 0.69
CA LYS A 242 -17.54 1.23 1.17
C LYS A 242 -16.15 1.84 1.01
N ILE A 243 -15.45 1.93 2.12
CA ILE A 243 -14.08 2.44 2.19
C ILE A 243 -13.12 1.28 2.48
N HIS A 244 -11.99 1.26 1.79
CA HIS A 244 -10.87 0.41 2.10
C HIS A 244 -9.78 1.21 2.82
N ASP A 245 -9.47 0.82 4.05
CA ASP A 245 -8.31 1.30 4.80
C ASP A 245 -7.05 0.56 4.31
N LEU A 246 -6.19 1.29 3.61
CA LEU A 246 -4.95 0.79 3.02
C LEU A 246 -3.81 0.64 4.05
N ASP A 247 -3.95 1.19 5.26
CA ASP A 247 -2.97 1.01 6.34
C ASP A 247 -3.26 -0.28 7.12
N GLU A 248 -4.53 -0.53 7.42
CA GLU A 248 -4.98 -1.71 8.18
C GLU A 248 -5.42 -2.89 7.30
N ASP A 249 -5.57 -2.69 6.00
CA ASP A 249 -6.08 -3.67 5.02
C ASP A 249 -7.50 -4.16 5.38
N GLU A 250 -8.35 -3.23 5.84
CA GLU A 250 -9.73 -3.50 6.27
C GLU A 250 -10.74 -2.74 5.40
N GLU A 251 -11.95 -3.27 5.27
CA GLU A 251 -13.07 -2.62 4.58
C GLU A 251 -14.19 -2.28 5.56
N TYR A 252 -14.77 -1.09 5.44
CA TYR A 252 -15.89 -0.68 6.27
C TYR A 252 -16.88 0.22 5.54
N ASP A 253 -18.12 0.20 6.03
CA ASP A 253 -19.18 1.08 5.54
C ASP A 253 -19.14 2.43 6.24
N LEU A 254 -19.21 3.50 5.47
CA LEU A 254 -19.32 4.87 5.94
C LEU A 254 -20.60 5.49 5.39
N PHE A 255 -21.55 5.82 6.28
CA PHE A 255 -22.76 6.54 5.89
C PHE A 255 -22.40 7.95 5.44
N VAL A 256 -22.85 8.35 4.25
CA VAL A 256 -22.65 9.67 3.65
C VAL A 256 -23.88 10.01 2.81
N ASP A 257 -24.20 11.30 2.70
CA ASP A 257 -25.35 11.78 1.92
C ASP A 257 -24.92 12.20 0.51
N ALA A 258 -23.65 12.59 0.35
CA ALA A 258 -23.08 13.00 -0.93
C ALA A 258 -21.61 12.59 -1.08
N VAL A 259 -21.20 12.32 -2.31
CA VAL A 259 -19.84 12.03 -2.74
C VAL A 259 -19.47 13.00 -3.85
N ILE A 260 -18.37 13.73 -3.68
CA ILE A 260 -17.82 14.61 -4.70
C ILE A 260 -16.57 13.94 -5.27
N LEU A 261 -16.56 13.81 -6.60
CA LEU A 261 -15.45 13.30 -7.39
C LEU A 261 -14.91 14.45 -8.25
N PRO A 262 -14.02 15.29 -7.68
CA PRO A 262 -13.48 16.48 -8.35
C PRO A 262 -12.46 16.13 -9.44
#